data_AF-A0A183H5X7-F1
#
_entry.id   AF-A0A183H5X7-F1
#
_cell.length_a   1.000
_cell.length_b   1.000
_cell.length_c   1.000
_cell.angle_alpha   90.00
_cell.angle_beta   90.00
_cell.angle_gamma   90.00
#
_symmetry.space_group_name_H-M   'P 1'
#
loop_
_entity.id
_entity.type
_entity.pdbx_description
1 polymer ?
#
loop_
_entity_poly.entity_id
_entity_poly.type
_entity_poly.pdbx_seq_one_letter_code
_entity_poly.pdbx_strand_id
1 'polypeptide(L)'
;IQYSFLTFNRVDEDSTAAITADLSDFSTALVSPGGADEDDENESGADGLIINQEVLIASCTSLSLAPTPSSGNEAAKRIAFLFDSSLTAFLMMGNLSVSLKNHAVTLFEVGKLSDESLDSFVEELQNVKLFMEGEAQRYSEHAQTLLLTIISLRSSSELDLIRGESLLSLDQPTRLRLINKTYRCLVSMAPLSGEACPLSVPSIPHLGTIIPEVVSSWFRLFLYCTLGDGPVSLFIPKGSRFPIIPCALRRCKHLLITTASHEPVIVSVDNCLIQLNDMLQMHAIFVQEYSAVTDDSEIVSVPFPFTDSSLINGHFSSHPSILKLREKLGLNSLCGYLTLLCRKKSAKWEEQSQKNRKSNSTTVSKDPRKIANLRVHLRDDETYADYTVLDCIFGVPLFDEHLNKIICQRIKDCRLLDPKKCLFSYASLNMVEFANHDLVHSLRELINKYQTWGEEPISVWEMSRWCPPTQILLFQNGEINIVDDLRIC
;
A
#
# COMPACT_ATOMS: atom_id res chain seq x y z
N ILE A 1 51.72 8.08 -23.79
CA ILE A 1 51.14 8.81 -24.94
C ILE A 1 50.12 7.85 -25.55
N GLN A 2 48.80 8.00 -25.53
CA GLN A 2 47.87 9.02 -25.04
C GLN A 2 46.50 8.29 -25.04
N TYR A 3 45.78 8.30 -23.92
CA TYR A 3 44.41 7.77 -23.83
C TYR A 3 43.46 8.70 -24.60
N SER A 4 42.58 8.14 -25.45
CA SER A 4 41.43 8.87 -26.00
C SER A 4 40.18 8.45 -25.25
N PHE A 5 39.60 9.39 -24.51
CA PHE A 5 38.26 9.32 -23.93
C PHE A 5 37.22 9.44 -25.05
N LEU A 6 36.29 8.50 -25.13
CA LEU A 6 35.04 8.65 -25.87
C LEU A 6 33.93 8.86 -24.85
N THR A 7 33.60 10.12 -24.64
CA THR A 7 32.43 10.59 -23.90
C THR A 7 31.17 10.26 -24.70
N PHE A 8 30.30 9.40 -24.17
CA PHE A 8 28.93 9.28 -24.67
C PHE A 8 28.05 10.31 -23.95
N ASN A 9 27.48 11.23 -24.72
CA ASN A 9 26.49 12.18 -24.24
C ASN A 9 25.23 11.43 -23.78
N ARG A 10 24.86 11.68 -22.52
CA ARG A 10 23.57 11.31 -21.93
C ARG A 10 22.51 12.19 -22.60
N VAL A 11 21.55 11.57 -23.27
CA VAL A 11 20.37 12.28 -23.77
C VAL A 11 19.41 12.36 -22.59
N ASP A 12 19.18 13.57 -22.12
CA ASP A 12 18.12 13.90 -21.17
C ASP A 12 16.77 13.80 -21.90
N GLU A 13 15.99 12.77 -21.60
CA GLU A 13 14.55 12.75 -21.90
C GLU A 13 13.78 13.33 -20.71
N ASP A 14 13.93 14.64 -20.50
CA ASP A 14 12.96 15.43 -19.74
C ASP A 14 11.97 16.05 -20.74
N SER A 15 10.82 15.41 -20.88
CA SER A 15 9.64 16.01 -21.53
C SER A 15 8.38 15.48 -20.86
N THR A 16 8.23 15.75 -19.57
CA THR A 16 6.92 15.93 -18.95
C THR A 16 6.60 17.42 -18.95
N ALA A 17 5.64 17.81 -19.78
CA ALA A 17 5.12 19.17 -19.84
C ALA A 17 4.57 19.56 -18.45
N ALA A 18 5.25 20.47 -17.77
CA ALA A 18 4.73 21.14 -16.60
C ALA A 18 3.61 22.09 -17.05
N ILE A 19 2.36 21.69 -16.81
CA ILE A 19 1.24 22.62 -16.82
C ILE A 19 1.15 23.16 -15.40
N THR A 20 1.62 24.39 -15.21
CA THR A 20 1.48 25.18 -13.98
C THR A 20 0.00 25.45 -13.75
N ALA A 21 -0.64 24.66 -12.90
CA ALA A 21 -1.92 25.00 -12.29
C ALA A 21 -1.65 25.63 -10.91
N ASP A 22 -2.21 26.81 -10.68
CA ASP A 22 -2.00 27.61 -9.47
C ASP A 22 -2.41 26.86 -8.19
N LEU A 23 -1.43 26.58 -7.34
CA LEU A 23 -1.56 25.87 -6.06
C LEU A 23 -2.15 26.73 -4.93
N SER A 24 -2.74 27.89 -5.24
CA SER A 24 -3.45 28.73 -4.28
C SER A 24 -4.70 28.04 -3.73
N ASP A 25 -5.32 27.16 -4.52
CA ASP A 25 -6.60 26.53 -4.19
C ASP A 25 -6.51 25.45 -3.10
N PHE A 26 -5.31 24.86 -2.89
CA PHE A 26 -5.09 23.90 -1.79
C PHE A 26 -5.10 24.59 -0.41
N SER A 27 -4.71 25.87 -0.35
CA SER A 27 -4.72 26.64 0.90
C SER A 27 -6.09 27.20 1.26
N THR A 28 -6.90 27.58 0.26
CA THR A 28 -8.28 28.08 0.43
C THR A 28 -9.27 26.98 0.79
N ALA A 29 -9.05 25.75 0.34
CA ALA A 29 -9.89 24.59 0.72
C ALA A 29 -9.83 24.21 2.22
N LEU A 30 -8.94 24.84 3.00
CA LEU A 30 -8.81 24.62 4.45
C LEU A 30 -9.64 25.61 5.30
N VAL A 31 -10.32 26.58 4.68
CA VAL A 31 -11.11 27.61 5.38
C VAL A 31 -12.59 27.45 5.02
N SER A 32 -13.41 27.00 5.96
CA SER A 32 -14.88 27.05 5.82
C SER A 32 -15.36 28.51 5.75
N PRO A 33 -16.31 28.87 4.88
CA PRO A 33 -16.83 30.24 4.83
C PRO A 33 -17.83 30.47 5.97
N GLY A 34 -17.43 31.26 6.96
CA GLY A 34 -18.31 31.82 7.98
C GLY A 34 -18.83 33.18 7.55
N GLY A 35 -20.16 33.35 7.66
CA GLY A 35 -20.97 34.56 7.69
C GLY A 35 -20.37 35.91 7.26
N ALA A 36 -21.00 36.49 6.24
CA ALA A 36 -20.91 37.91 5.89
C ALA A 36 -21.28 38.81 7.08
N ASP A 37 -20.48 39.86 7.29
CA ASP A 37 -20.95 41.16 7.77
C ASP A 37 -20.11 42.25 7.08
N GLU A 38 -20.83 43.25 6.57
CA GLU A 38 -20.36 44.44 5.88
C GLU A 38 -19.71 45.41 6.89
N ASP A 39 -18.66 46.13 6.49
CA ASP A 39 -18.61 47.61 6.53
C ASP A 39 -17.18 48.20 6.42
N ASP A 40 -17.14 49.22 5.56
CA ASP A 40 -16.42 50.49 5.60
C ASP A 40 -14.96 50.70 5.11
N GLU A 41 -14.92 51.68 4.20
CA GLU A 41 -13.82 52.33 3.51
C GLU A 41 -12.95 53.21 4.43
N ASN A 42 -11.66 53.37 4.11
CA ASN A 42 -11.05 54.70 4.04
C ASN A 42 -9.68 54.73 3.36
N GLU A 43 -9.52 55.73 2.50
CA GLU A 43 -8.33 56.10 1.74
C GLU A 43 -7.30 56.95 2.53
N SER A 44 -6.16 57.16 1.87
CA SER A 44 -5.09 58.17 2.04
C SER A 44 -3.80 57.64 2.67
N GLY A 45 -2.58 57.93 2.18
CA GLY A 45 -2.13 58.81 1.11
C GLY A 45 -0.76 59.39 1.46
N ALA A 46 0.25 59.07 0.63
CA ALA A 46 1.49 59.80 0.31
C ALA A 46 2.66 59.96 1.34
N ASP A 47 3.81 59.42 0.90
CA ASP A 47 5.07 60.14 0.53
C ASP A 47 6.36 59.99 1.36
N GLY A 48 7.49 59.75 0.65
CA GLY A 48 8.83 60.20 1.08
C GLY A 48 10.05 59.24 1.05
N LEU A 49 10.56 58.91 -0.14
CA LEU A 49 11.97 58.80 -0.62
C LEU A 49 13.18 58.31 0.26
N ILE A 50 13.92 57.33 -0.35
CA ILE A 50 15.37 57.27 -0.66
C ILE A 50 16.34 56.29 0.07
N ILE A 51 16.73 55.26 -0.71
CA ILE A 51 18.05 54.61 -0.96
C ILE A 51 18.73 53.76 0.15
N ASN A 52 18.75 52.44 -0.05
CA ASN A 52 19.98 51.72 -0.44
C ASN A 52 19.68 50.31 -0.99
N GLN A 53 20.47 49.94 -1.98
CA GLN A 53 20.33 48.79 -2.87
C GLN A 53 21.30 47.69 -2.44
N GLU A 54 20.79 46.48 -2.19
CA GLU A 54 21.35 45.24 -2.74
C GLU A 54 20.39 44.06 -2.50
N VAL A 55 20.14 43.35 -3.59
CA VAL A 55 19.15 42.31 -3.80
C VAL A 55 19.77 40.96 -3.47
N LEU A 56 19.16 40.19 -2.56
CA LEU A 56 19.03 38.73 -2.64
C LEU A 56 17.86 38.32 -1.73
N ILE A 57 16.72 38.04 -2.36
CA ILE A 57 15.40 37.82 -1.75
C ILE A 57 15.37 36.44 -1.10
N ALA A 58 15.47 36.42 0.24
CA ALA A 58 14.93 35.36 1.08
C ALA A 58 13.54 35.79 1.56
N SER A 59 12.51 35.58 0.73
CA SER A 59 11.12 35.78 1.16
C SER A 59 10.64 34.54 1.90
N CYS A 60 11.03 34.47 3.17
CA CYS A 60 10.35 33.67 4.16
C CYS A 60 9.04 34.40 4.50
N THR A 61 7.94 34.10 3.80
CA THR A 61 6.61 34.51 4.28
C THR A 61 6.30 33.67 5.51
N SER A 62 6.48 34.32 6.66
CA SER A 62 6.03 33.86 7.96
C SER A 62 4.55 33.48 7.90
N LEU A 63 4.27 32.19 8.12
CA LEU A 63 2.93 31.69 8.43
C LEU A 63 2.43 32.42 9.69
N SER A 64 1.66 33.48 9.52
CA SER A 64 0.89 34.08 10.62
C SER A 64 -0.25 33.12 10.98
N LEU A 65 0.06 32.17 11.85
CA LEU A 65 -0.92 31.35 12.54
C LEU A 65 -1.71 32.28 13.48
N ALA A 66 -2.90 32.71 13.05
CA ALA A 66 -3.86 33.31 13.96
C ALA A 66 -4.13 32.32 15.11
N PRO A 67 -4.06 32.76 16.38
CA PRO A 67 -4.29 31.89 17.53
C PRO A 67 -5.78 31.57 17.61
N THR A 68 -6.18 30.40 17.12
CA THR A 68 -7.45 29.80 17.50
C THR A 68 -7.30 29.29 18.94
N PRO A 69 -8.24 29.62 19.85
CA PRO A 69 -8.08 29.33 21.26
C PRO A 69 -7.93 27.82 21.47
N SER A 70 -6.82 27.46 22.10
CA SER A 70 -6.49 26.11 22.56
C SER A 70 -7.47 25.68 23.66
N SER A 71 -8.63 25.17 23.26
CA SER A 71 -9.54 24.37 24.07
C SER A 71 -10.51 23.67 23.12
N GLY A 72 -10.23 22.41 22.74
CA GLY A 72 -11.07 21.68 21.79
C GLY A 72 -10.92 20.18 21.95
N ASN A 73 -12.00 19.53 22.37
CA ASN A 73 -12.16 18.09 22.57
C ASN A 73 -11.43 17.23 21.53
N GLU A 74 -10.53 16.33 21.96
CA GLU A 74 -9.99 15.25 21.10
C GLU A 74 -11.10 14.38 20.46
N ALA A 75 -12.30 14.40 21.04
CA ALA A 75 -13.50 13.73 20.53
C ALA A 75 -14.08 14.33 19.22
N ALA A 76 -13.60 15.48 18.75
CA ALA A 76 -14.09 16.14 17.54
C ALA A 76 -13.19 15.92 16.29
N LYS A 77 -12.06 15.21 16.42
CA LYS A 77 -11.15 14.96 15.31
C LYS A 77 -11.71 13.91 14.33
N ARG A 78 -11.52 14.15 13.02
CA ARG A 78 -12.08 13.32 11.92
C ARG A 78 -11.26 12.06 11.66
N ILE A 79 -11.81 11.12 10.88
CA ILE A 79 -11.06 10.00 10.28
C ILE A 79 -10.59 10.42 8.89
N ALA A 80 -9.36 10.07 8.51
CA ALA A 80 -8.92 10.18 7.12
C ALA A 80 -8.81 8.79 6.47
N PHE A 81 -9.39 8.65 5.28
CA PHE A 81 -9.20 7.49 4.43
C PHE A 81 -8.18 7.78 3.33
N LEU A 82 -7.05 7.08 3.39
CA LEU A 82 -5.94 7.20 2.45
C LEU A 82 -6.16 6.27 1.25
N PHE A 83 -6.06 6.83 0.06
CA PHE A 83 -6.10 6.10 -1.19
C PHE A 83 -4.94 6.49 -2.11
N ASP A 84 -4.69 5.70 -3.14
CA ASP A 84 -3.68 5.97 -4.16
C ASP A 84 -4.29 6.30 -5.52
N SER A 85 -3.43 6.71 -6.45
CA SER A 85 -3.78 7.06 -7.83
C SER A 85 -4.52 5.97 -8.60
N SER A 86 -4.43 4.71 -8.19
CA SER A 86 -5.19 3.64 -8.84
C SER A 86 -6.69 3.89 -8.71
N LEU A 87 -7.17 4.31 -7.52
CA LEU A 87 -8.58 4.63 -7.28
C LEU A 87 -9.09 5.71 -8.25
N THR A 88 -8.33 6.81 -8.38
CA THR A 88 -8.69 7.90 -9.29
C THR A 88 -8.67 7.47 -10.75
N ALA A 89 -7.71 6.63 -11.16
CA ALA A 89 -7.66 6.11 -12.52
C ALA A 89 -8.91 5.28 -12.84
N PHE A 90 -9.35 4.42 -11.92
CA PHE A 90 -10.56 3.63 -12.11
C PHE A 90 -11.82 4.48 -12.23
N LEU A 91 -11.96 5.52 -11.41
CA LEU A 91 -13.11 6.43 -11.46
C LEU A 91 -13.15 7.25 -12.77
N MET A 92 -11.99 7.57 -13.35
CA MET A 92 -11.88 8.34 -14.59
C MET A 92 -12.08 7.50 -15.85
N MET A 93 -11.57 6.27 -15.86
CA MET A 93 -11.62 5.37 -17.02
C MET A 93 -12.96 4.67 -17.17
N GLY A 94 -13.64 4.38 -16.05
CA GLY A 94 -14.98 3.83 -16.10
C GLY A 94 -15.96 4.85 -16.68
N ASN A 95 -16.68 4.48 -17.73
CA ASN A 95 -17.81 5.28 -18.24
C ASN A 95 -19.03 5.20 -17.29
N LEU A 96 -18.80 5.44 -16.00
CA LEU A 96 -19.72 5.22 -14.90
C LEU A 96 -20.74 6.37 -14.82
N SER A 97 -20.25 7.61 -14.83
CA SER A 97 -21.04 8.85 -14.90
C SER A 97 -20.15 10.02 -15.34
N VAL A 98 -20.74 11.06 -15.94
CA VAL A 98 -20.03 12.31 -16.26
C VAL A 98 -19.77 13.13 -14.99
N SER A 99 -20.72 13.15 -14.05
CA SER A 99 -20.58 13.89 -12.78
C SER A 99 -19.44 13.33 -11.93
N LEU A 100 -19.33 12.00 -11.88
CA LEU A 100 -18.33 11.30 -11.06
C LEU A 100 -16.90 11.61 -11.51
N LYS A 101 -16.72 11.93 -12.81
CA LYS A 101 -15.43 12.35 -13.35
C LYS A 101 -14.97 13.67 -12.75
N ASN A 102 -15.88 14.60 -12.45
CA ASN A 102 -15.51 15.87 -11.82
C ASN A 102 -14.93 15.61 -10.42
N HIS A 103 -15.59 14.78 -9.60
CA HIS A 103 -15.06 14.38 -8.29
C HIS A 103 -13.76 13.59 -8.39
N ALA A 104 -13.62 12.74 -9.40
CA ALA A 104 -12.37 12.01 -9.64
C ALA A 104 -11.21 12.94 -10.04
N VAL A 105 -11.47 13.98 -10.84
CA VAL A 105 -10.51 15.04 -11.15
C VAL A 105 -10.15 15.80 -9.87
N THR A 106 -11.12 16.19 -9.03
CA THR A 106 -10.85 16.84 -7.75
C THR A 106 -9.99 15.96 -6.83
N LEU A 107 -10.32 14.67 -6.70
CA LEU A 107 -9.53 13.70 -5.93
C LEU A 107 -8.10 13.53 -6.47
N PHE A 108 -7.90 13.72 -7.78
CA PHE A 108 -6.58 13.64 -8.40
C PHE A 108 -5.77 14.92 -8.24
N GLU A 109 -6.33 16.07 -8.63
CA GLU A 109 -5.68 17.38 -8.66
C GLU A 109 -5.53 17.99 -7.25
N VAL A 110 -6.64 18.09 -6.52
CA VAL A 110 -6.63 18.65 -5.15
C VAL A 110 -6.09 17.61 -4.17
N GLY A 111 -6.36 16.33 -4.40
CA GLY A 111 -5.86 15.27 -3.53
C GLY A 111 -6.62 15.12 -2.21
N LYS A 112 -7.71 15.87 -2.01
CA LYS A 112 -8.57 15.77 -0.83
C LYS A 112 -10.04 15.99 -1.19
N LEU A 113 -10.92 15.20 -0.58
CA LEU A 113 -12.36 15.43 -0.55
C LEU A 113 -12.81 15.40 0.91
N SER A 114 -13.40 16.50 1.39
CA SER A 114 -13.80 16.66 2.79
C SER A 114 -15.20 16.10 3.06
N ASP A 115 -15.54 15.87 4.33
CA ASP A 115 -16.85 15.34 4.74
C ASP A 115 -18.04 16.12 4.17
N GLU A 116 -17.92 17.44 4.04
CA GLU A 116 -18.98 18.32 3.53
C GLU A 116 -19.28 18.05 2.05
N SER A 117 -18.25 17.70 1.28
CA SER A 117 -18.37 17.36 -0.14
C SER A 117 -18.67 15.88 -0.40
N LEU A 118 -18.57 15.03 0.64
CA LEU A 118 -18.81 13.59 0.51
C LEU A 118 -20.27 13.25 0.21
N ASP A 119 -21.23 14.05 0.66
CA ASP A 119 -22.64 13.77 0.41
C ASP A 119 -22.98 13.76 -1.09
N SER A 120 -22.49 14.75 -1.83
CA SER A 120 -22.63 14.81 -3.29
C SER A 120 -21.92 13.63 -3.96
N PHE A 121 -20.71 13.28 -3.51
CA PHE A 121 -19.96 12.15 -4.06
C PHE A 121 -20.66 10.80 -3.82
N VAL A 122 -21.23 10.61 -2.63
CA VAL A 122 -21.99 9.41 -2.25
C VAL A 122 -23.25 9.28 -3.10
N GLU A 123 -24.00 10.37 -3.31
CA GLU A 123 -25.18 10.38 -4.19
C GLU A 123 -24.79 9.98 -5.63
N GLU A 124 -23.68 10.48 -6.14
CA GLU A 124 -23.21 10.12 -7.48
C GLU A 124 -22.76 8.66 -7.58
N LEU A 125 -22.08 8.14 -6.56
CA LEU A 125 -21.70 6.73 -6.49
C LEU A 125 -22.90 5.79 -6.42
N GLN A 126 -23.99 6.20 -5.76
CA GLN A 126 -25.25 5.44 -5.72
C GLN A 126 -25.94 5.36 -7.09
N ASN A 127 -25.75 6.37 -7.93
CA ASN A 127 -26.36 6.47 -9.26
C ASN A 127 -25.50 5.87 -10.39
N VAL A 128 -24.40 5.16 -10.04
CA VAL A 128 -23.53 4.52 -11.03
C VAL A 128 -24.27 3.43 -11.80
N LYS A 129 -24.10 3.44 -13.13
CA LYS A 129 -24.66 2.40 -14.00
C LYS A 129 -24.03 1.05 -13.68
N LEU A 130 -24.89 0.07 -13.42
CA LEU A 130 -24.50 -1.33 -13.26
C LEU A 130 -24.30 -1.95 -14.64
N PHE A 131 -23.09 -2.43 -14.91
CA PHE A 131 -22.77 -3.14 -16.14
C PHE A 131 -22.76 -4.65 -15.89
N MET A 132 -23.23 -5.43 -16.86
CA MET A 132 -23.44 -6.87 -16.72
C MET A 132 -22.31 -7.73 -17.33
N GLU A 133 -21.36 -7.12 -18.04
CA GLU A 133 -20.25 -7.86 -18.68
C GLU A 133 -19.02 -6.97 -18.94
N GLY A 134 -17.84 -7.58 -18.91
CA GLY A 134 -16.58 -6.97 -19.34
C GLY A 134 -15.89 -6.10 -18.29
N GLU A 135 -14.94 -5.27 -18.72
CA GLU A 135 -14.16 -4.42 -17.81
C GLU A 135 -15.02 -3.35 -17.10
N ALA A 136 -16.07 -2.90 -17.77
CA ALA A 136 -17.01 -1.92 -17.22
C ALA A 136 -17.75 -2.45 -15.97
N GLN A 137 -18.04 -3.76 -15.92
CA GLN A 137 -18.61 -4.41 -14.74
C GLN A 137 -17.70 -4.23 -13.53
N ARG A 138 -16.40 -4.56 -13.67
CA ARG A 138 -15.40 -4.43 -12.59
C ARG A 138 -15.35 -2.99 -12.06
N TYR A 139 -15.34 -1.98 -12.93
CA TYR A 139 -15.34 -0.58 -12.51
C TYR A 139 -16.61 -0.21 -11.72
N SER A 140 -17.79 -0.70 -12.13
CA SER A 140 -19.03 -0.46 -11.38
C SER A 140 -19.09 -1.19 -10.04
N GLU A 141 -18.50 -2.38 -9.93
CA GLU A 141 -18.37 -3.14 -8.68
C GLU A 141 -17.40 -2.43 -7.71
N HIS A 142 -16.27 -1.92 -8.23
CA HIS A 142 -15.31 -1.15 -7.43
C HIS A 142 -15.90 0.17 -6.94
N ALA A 143 -16.70 0.87 -7.76
CA ALA A 143 -17.41 2.08 -7.34
C ALA A 143 -18.43 1.80 -6.22
N GLN A 144 -19.19 0.70 -6.33
CA GLN A 144 -20.08 0.25 -5.25
C GLN A 144 -19.31 -0.15 -3.98
N THR A 145 -18.16 -0.79 -4.13
CA THR A 145 -17.30 -1.17 -3.00
C THR A 145 -16.76 0.07 -2.27
N LEU A 146 -16.36 1.10 -3.02
CA LEU A 146 -15.97 2.40 -2.47
C LEU A 146 -17.14 3.06 -1.70
N LEU A 147 -18.35 3.07 -2.27
CA LEU A 147 -19.55 3.57 -1.63
C LEU A 147 -19.82 2.87 -0.28
N LEU A 148 -19.78 1.54 -0.26
CA LEU A 148 -19.96 0.74 0.95
C LEU A 148 -18.89 1.06 2.00
N THR A 149 -17.65 1.24 1.57
CA THR A 149 -16.53 1.63 2.44
C THR A 149 -16.79 2.98 3.10
N ILE A 150 -17.15 4.00 2.31
CA ILE A 150 -17.43 5.36 2.78
C ILE A 150 -18.58 5.35 3.79
N ILE A 151 -19.71 4.73 3.46
CA ILE A 151 -20.86 4.60 4.36
C ILE A 151 -20.45 3.89 5.65
N SER A 152 -19.65 2.83 5.54
CA SER A 152 -19.22 2.05 6.70
C SER A 152 -18.34 2.86 7.66
N LEU A 153 -17.35 3.59 7.13
CA LEU A 153 -16.43 4.40 7.94
C LEU A 153 -17.13 5.64 8.53
N ARG A 154 -17.95 6.33 7.71
CA ARG A 154 -18.67 7.55 8.10
C ARG A 154 -19.73 7.31 9.18
N SER A 155 -20.23 6.07 9.31
CA SER A 155 -21.17 5.70 10.40
C SER A 155 -20.63 5.96 11.81
N SER A 156 -19.30 6.05 11.96
CA SER A 156 -18.63 6.21 13.26
C SER A 156 -18.10 7.63 13.54
N SER A 157 -17.89 8.45 12.50
CA SER A 157 -17.22 9.75 12.57
C SER A 157 -17.29 10.46 11.22
N GLU A 158 -17.09 11.79 11.21
CA GLU A 158 -16.75 12.53 9.99
C GLU A 158 -15.53 11.93 9.28
N LEU A 159 -15.58 11.91 7.95
CA LEU A 159 -14.60 11.24 7.09
C LEU A 159 -14.06 12.21 6.03
N ASP A 160 -12.75 12.26 5.86
CA ASP A 160 -12.11 12.91 4.71
C ASP A 160 -11.42 11.84 3.84
N LEU A 161 -11.54 11.93 2.52
CA LEU A 161 -10.75 11.11 1.58
C LEU A 161 -9.49 11.89 1.19
N ILE A 162 -8.34 11.24 1.26
CA ILE A 162 -7.06 11.89 0.95
C ILE A 162 -6.22 10.99 0.05
N ARG A 163 -5.72 11.57 -1.03
CA ARG A 163 -4.74 10.94 -1.91
C ARG A 163 -3.38 10.97 -1.23
N GLY A 164 -2.83 9.79 -0.98
CA GLY A 164 -1.56 9.62 -0.28
C GLY A 164 -0.40 10.31 -0.96
N GLU A 165 -0.33 10.25 -2.30
CA GLU A 165 0.71 10.92 -3.09
C GLU A 165 0.66 12.44 -2.95
N SER A 166 -0.53 13.03 -2.84
CA SER A 166 -0.69 14.49 -2.73
C SER A 166 -0.09 15.04 -1.43
N LEU A 167 -0.10 14.25 -0.35
CA LEU A 167 0.55 14.63 0.90
C LEU A 167 2.07 14.67 0.78
N LEU A 168 2.68 13.94 -0.16
CA LEU A 168 4.13 13.93 -0.34
C LEU A 168 4.69 15.24 -0.90
N SER A 169 3.84 16.12 -1.44
CA SER A 169 4.23 17.49 -1.83
C SER A 169 4.66 18.36 -0.64
N LEU A 170 4.22 18.00 0.57
CA LEU A 170 4.55 18.69 1.81
C LEU A 170 5.78 18.04 2.49
N ASP A 171 6.57 18.85 3.19
CA ASP A 171 7.67 18.37 4.00
C ASP A 171 7.18 17.53 5.19
N GLN A 172 8.01 16.57 5.63
CA GLN A 172 7.63 15.60 6.66
C GLN A 172 7.11 16.23 7.96
N PRO A 173 7.75 17.26 8.55
CA PRO A 173 7.22 17.95 9.73
C PRO A 173 5.82 18.53 9.52
N THR A 174 5.57 19.17 8.37
CA THR A 174 4.26 19.74 8.04
C THR A 174 3.19 18.68 7.87
N ARG A 175 3.49 17.56 7.21
CA ARG A 175 2.57 16.41 7.08
C ARG A 175 2.14 15.88 8.44
N LEU A 176 3.12 15.64 9.32
CA LEU A 176 2.86 15.14 10.68
C LEU A 176 2.01 16.11 11.49
N ARG A 177 2.32 17.41 11.41
CA ARG A 177 1.55 18.46 12.10
C ARG A 177 0.11 18.52 11.58
N LEU A 178 -0.09 18.47 10.26
CA LEU A 178 -1.42 18.46 9.65
C LEU A 178 -2.22 17.25 10.09
N ILE A 179 -1.63 16.06 10.00
CA ILE A 179 -2.29 14.80 10.34
C ILE A 179 -2.68 14.78 11.82
N ASN A 180 -1.74 15.10 12.73
CA ASN A 180 -1.97 15.07 14.17
C ASN A 180 -2.98 16.15 14.64
N LYS A 181 -3.06 17.28 13.92
CA LYS A 181 -4.00 18.36 14.23
C LYS A 181 -5.42 18.01 13.81
N THR A 182 -5.59 17.49 12.59
CA THR A 182 -6.91 17.34 11.95
C THR A 182 -7.57 15.98 12.21
N TYR A 183 -6.77 14.91 12.23
CA TYR A 183 -7.29 13.53 12.25
C TYR A 183 -6.96 12.82 13.56
N ARG A 184 -7.89 11.96 14.00
CA ARG A 184 -7.66 11.07 15.15
C ARG A 184 -7.12 9.70 14.75
N CYS A 185 -7.36 9.27 13.51
CA CYS A 185 -6.97 7.97 13.01
C CYS A 185 -6.93 8.00 11.48
N LEU A 186 -6.00 7.22 10.91
CA LEU A 186 -5.91 6.97 9.47
C LEU A 186 -6.42 5.57 9.15
N VAL A 187 -7.10 5.43 8.02
CA VAL A 187 -7.48 4.14 7.43
C VAL A 187 -6.94 4.13 6.00
N SER A 188 -6.22 3.09 5.57
CA SER A 188 -5.77 3.01 4.17
C SER A 188 -6.61 2.04 3.35
N MET A 189 -6.69 2.29 2.04
CA MET A 189 -7.05 1.24 1.09
C MET A 189 -6.01 0.11 1.06
N ALA A 190 -6.43 -1.06 0.57
CA ALA A 190 -5.59 -2.23 0.39
C ALA A 190 -5.73 -2.82 -1.03
N PRO A 191 -4.63 -3.21 -1.68
CA PRO A 191 -3.26 -2.78 -1.38
C PRO A 191 -3.09 -1.27 -1.64
N LEU A 192 -2.27 -0.59 -0.84
CA LEU A 192 -1.85 0.79 -1.07
C LEU A 192 -0.48 0.81 -1.78
N SER A 193 -0.31 1.68 -2.76
CA SER A 193 1.01 1.95 -3.36
C SER A 193 2.01 2.48 -2.31
N GLY A 194 3.27 2.04 -2.38
CA GLY A 194 4.34 2.55 -1.52
C GLY A 194 4.57 4.05 -1.67
N GLU A 195 4.39 4.57 -2.89
CA GLU A 195 4.47 5.99 -3.22
C GLU A 195 3.28 6.79 -2.66
N ALA A 196 2.21 6.12 -2.25
CA ALA A 196 1.05 6.75 -1.62
C ALA A 196 1.10 6.64 -0.09
N CYS A 197 2.20 6.18 0.51
CA CYS A 197 2.35 6.13 1.95
C CYS A 197 2.94 7.46 2.46
N PRO A 198 2.15 8.31 3.14
CA PRO A 198 2.57 9.67 3.46
C PRO A 198 3.45 9.77 4.72
N LEU A 199 3.53 8.69 5.50
CA LEU A 199 4.18 8.65 6.80
C LEU A 199 5.44 7.77 6.77
N SER A 200 6.51 8.28 7.34
CA SER A 200 7.75 7.53 7.60
C SER A 200 7.84 7.08 9.07
N VAL A 201 6.94 7.55 9.92
CA VAL A 201 6.88 7.19 11.36
C VAL A 201 5.40 7.18 11.77
N PRO A 202 4.94 6.17 12.52
CA PRO A 202 3.60 6.19 13.08
C PRO A 202 3.46 7.37 14.05
N SER A 203 2.45 8.21 13.84
CA SER A 203 2.17 9.39 14.67
C SER A 203 0.80 9.39 15.32
N ILE A 204 -0.16 8.74 14.65
CA ILE A 204 -1.51 8.47 15.12
C ILE A 204 -1.87 7.02 14.79
N PRO A 205 -2.93 6.46 15.39
CA PRO A 205 -3.39 5.12 15.07
C PRO A 205 -3.70 5.02 13.57
N HIS A 206 -3.11 4.05 12.90
CA HIS A 206 -3.24 3.85 11.46
C HIS A 206 -3.67 2.41 11.18
N LEU A 207 -4.90 2.25 10.70
CA LEU A 207 -5.48 1.00 10.25
C LEU A 207 -5.19 0.82 8.75
N GLY A 208 -3.98 0.33 8.43
CA GLY A 208 -3.55 0.19 7.05
C GLY A 208 -2.03 0.13 6.90
N THR A 209 -1.54 0.47 5.71
CA THR A 209 -0.10 0.56 5.42
C THR A 209 0.53 1.79 6.11
N ILE A 210 1.35 1.54 7.14
CA ILE A 210 1.93 2.59 8.01
C ILE A 210 3.19 3.23 7.43
N ILE A 211 4.01 2.44 6.73
CA ILE A 211 5.26 2.88 6.08
C ILE A 211 5.42 2.19 4.71
N PRO A 212 6.16 2.77 3.75
CA PRO A 212 6.40 2.19 2.42
C PRO A 212 7.02 0.78 2.46
N GLU A 213 7.83 0.48 3.47
CA GLU A 213 8.53 -0.80 3.61
C GLU A 213 7.55 -1.98 3.79
N VAL A 214 6.36 -1.73 4.36
CA VAL A 214 5.32 -2.76 4.59
C VAL A 214 4.74 -3.29 3.27
N VAL A 215 4.74 -2.50 2.20
CA VAL A 215 4.27 -2.94 0.87
C VAL A 215 5.40 -3.43 -0.04
N SER A 216 6.63 -3.41 0.46
CA SER A 216 7.82 -3.84 -0.28
C SER A 216 8.10 -5.34 -0.12
N SER A 217 9.01 -5.87 -0.94
CA SER A 217 9.47 -7.25 -0.81
C SER A 217 10.21 -7.55 0.50
N TRP A 218 10.70 -6.52 1.20
CA TRP A 218 11.29 -6.69 2.55
C TRP A 218 10.26 -7.19 3.55
N PHE A 219 9.02 -6.73 3.45
CA PHE A 219 7.98 -7.17 4.36
C PHE A 219 7.66 -8.65 4.19
N ARG A 220 7.66 -9.17 2.95
CA ARG A 220 7.52 -10.61 2.69
C ARG A 220 8.65 -11.43 3.32
N LEU A 221 9.91 -10.98 3.17
CA LEU A 221 11.04 -11.62 3.86
C LEU A 221 10.88 -11.58 5.38
N PHE A 222 10.43 -10.45 5.93
CA PHE A 222 10.16 -10.31 7.36
C PHE A 222 9.09 -11.28 7.84
N LEU A 223 7.99 -11.45 7.09
CA LEU A 223 6.96 -12.44 7.41
C LEU A 223 7.55 -13.85 7.46
N TYR A 224 8.36 -14.23 6.46
CA TYR A 224 8.90 -15.60 6.39
C TYR A 224 9.92 -15.88 7.48
N CYS A 225 10.79 -14.92 7.80
CA CYS A 225 11.71 -15.02 8.95
C CYS A 225 10.96 -15.10 10.27
N THR A 226 9.93 -14.27 10.45
CA THR A 226 9.12 -14.27 11.67
C THR A 226 8.44 -15.62 11.86
N LEU A 227 7.91 -16.19 10.78
CA LEU A 227 7.25 -17.48 10.80
C LEU A 227 8.21 -18.65 10.95
N GLY A 228 9.42 -18.54 10.38
CA GLY A 228 10.31 -19.68 10.16
C GLY A 228 9.82 -20.59 9.03
N ASP A 229 8.88 -20.11 8.21
CA ASP A 229 8.22 -20.86 7.14
C ASP A 229 7.77 -19.89 6.03
N GLY A 230 7.86 -20.35 4.79
CA GLY A 230 7.56 -19.55 3.60
C GLY A 230 8.06 -20.20 2.30
N PRO A 231 7.70 -19.62 1.14
CA PRO A 231 8.25 -20.03 -0.16
C PRO A 231 9.74 -19.68 -0.26
N VAL A 232 10.52 -20.52 -0.95
CA VAL A 232 11.92 -20.20 -1.26
C VAL A 232 11.97 -18.88 -2.02
N SER A 233 12.69 -17.89 -1.50
CA SER A 233 12.65 -16.53 -2.03
C SER A 233 14.05 -15.94 -2.18
N LEU A 234 14.31 -15.28 -3.30
CA LEU A 234 15.53 -14.51 -3.57
C LEU A 234 15.19 -13.03 -3.74
N PHE A 235 15.91 -12.17 -3.04
CA PHE A 235 15.89 -10.73 -3.28
C PHE A 235 17.21 -10.29 -3.87
N ILE A 236 17.16 -9.73 -5.07
CA ILE A 236 18.34 -9.53 -5.92
C ILE A 236 18.50 -8.03 -6.23
N PRO A 237 19.69 -7.45 -6.01
CA PRO A 237 19.99 -6.08 -6.35
C PRO A 237 19.98 -5.86 -7.86
N LYS A 238 19.57 -4.65 -8.27
CA LYS A 238 19.69 -4.17 -9.65
C LYS A 238 21.14 -4.28 -10.13
N GLY A 239 21.32 -4.66 -11.39
CA GLY A 239 22.63 -4.82 -12.04
C GLY A 239 23.25 -6.21 -11.87
N SER A 240 22.62 -7.09 -11.08
CA SER A 240 23.05 -8.49 -10.98
C SER A 240 22.84 -9.22 -12.30
N ARG A 241 23.73 -10.17 -12.62
CA ARG A 241 23.58 -11.03 -13.80
C ARG A 241 23.83 -12.48 -13.45
N PHE A 242 22.92 -13.35 -13.88
CA PHE A 242 22.99 -14.78 -13.63
C PHE A 242 23.35 -15.55 -14.89
N PRO A 243 24.44 -16.32 -14.88
CA PRO A 243 24.75 -17.23 -15.99
C PRO A 243 23.92 -18.52 -15.91
N ILE A 244 23.44 -18.88 -14.71
CA ILE A 244 22.75 -20.13 -14.43
C ILE A 244 21.67 -19.85 -13.38
N ILE A 245 20.56 -20.58 -13.44
CA ILE A 245 19.50 -20.51 -12.43
C ILE A 245 20.06 -20.95 -11.06
N PRO A 246 19.85 -20.15 -9.99
CA PRO A 246 20.23 -20.53 -8.64
C PRO A 246 19.67 -21.90 -8.27
N CYS A 247 20.54 -22.76 -7.76
CA CYS A 247 20.27 -24.06 -7.15
C CYS A 247 18.98 -24.11 -6.31
N ALA A 248 18.78 -23.13 -5.43
CA ALA A 248 17.60 -23.00 -4.57
C ALA A 248 16.29 -22.98 -5.36
N LEU A 249 16.30 -22.45 -6.59
CA LEU A 249 15.13 -22.33 -7.45
C LEU A 249 14.98 -23.48 -8.47
N ARG A 250 16.01 -24.31 -8.69
CA ARG A 250 15.99 -25.36 -9.74
C ARG A 250 14.91 -26.42 -9.53
N ARG A 251 14.44 -26.62 -8.29
CA ARG A 251 13.39 -27.59 -7.96
C ARG A 251 11.97 -27.04 -8.14
N CYS A 252 11.84 -25.74 -8.39
CA CYS A 252 10.56 -25.09 -8.58
C CYS A 252 10.04 -25.37 -10.00
N LYS A 253 8.71 -25.40 -10.19
CA LYS A 253 8.10 -25.45 -11.54
C LYS A 253 7.85 -24.03 -12.04
N HIS A 254 7.28 -23.19 -11.19
CA HIS A 254 6.96 -21.79 -11.48
C HIS A 254 7.60 -20.87 -10.46
N LEU A 255 7.94 -19.66 -10.91
CA LEU A 255 8.47 -18.59 -10.10
C LEU A 255 7.57 -17.36 -10.22
N LEU A 256 7.35 -16.69 -9.10
CA LEU A 256 6.72 -15.37 -9.05
C LEU A 256 7.82 -14.32 -9.03
N ILE A 257 7.84 -13.47 -10.05
CA ILE A 257 8.79 -12.36 -10.19
C ILE A 257 8.06 -11.08 -9.85
N THR A 258 8.49 -10.39 -8.79
CA THR A 258 7.95 -9.08 -8.39
C THR A 258 9.02 -8.00 -8.53
N THR A 259 8.64 -6.86 -9.10
CA THR A 259 9.44 -5.63 -9.12
C THR A 259 8.69 -4.48 -8.45
N ALA A 260 9.36 -3.35 -8.25
CA ALA A 260 8.74 -2.15 -7.70
C ALA A 260 7.76 -1.46 -8.67
N SER A 261 8.02 -1.58 -9.97
CA SER A 261 7.38 -0.73 -11.00
C SER A 261 6.35 -1.45 -11.85
N HIS A 262 6.38 -2.78 -11.89
CA HIS A 262 5.53 -3.57 -12.77
C HIS A 262 4.70 -4.58 -11.98
N GLU A 263 3.58 -5.00 -12.58
CA GLU A 263 2.79 -6.07 -12.01
C GLU A 263 3.60 -7.38 -11.91
N PRO A 264 3.34 -8.21 -10.88
CA PRO A 264 4.03 -9.48 -10.73
C PRO A 264 3.77 -10.41 -11.91
N VAL A 265 4.80 -11.15 -12.31
CA VAL A 265 4.73 -12.11 -13.43
C VAL A 265 5.07 -13.51 -12.94
N ILE A 266 4.25 -14.49 -13.33
CA ILE A 266 4.51 -15.90 -13.08
C ILE A 266 5.19 -16.51 -14.30
N VAL A 267 6.34 -17.16 -14.09
CA VAL A 267 7.21 -17.67 -15.16
C VAL A 267 7.62 -19.10 -14.87
N SER A 268 7.71 -19.95 -15.91
CA SER A 268 8.33 -21.28 -15.77
C SER A 268 9.85 -21.16 -15.51
N VAL A 269 10.39 -21.99 -14.61
CA VAL A 269 11.83 -22.05 -14.34
C VAL A 269 12.63 -22.29 -15.62
N ASP A 270 12.11 -23.07 -16.57
CA ASP A 270 12.82 -23.42 -17.81
C ASP A 270 13.20 -22.19 -18.66
N ASN A 271 12.40 -21.13 -18.60
CA ASN A 271 12.55 -19.93 -19.44
C ASN A 271 12.85 -18.65 -18.64
N CYS A 272 13.00 -18.73 -17.31
CA CYS A 272 13.07 -17.55 -16.47
C CYS A 272 14.40 -16.79 -16.57
N LEU A 273 15.50 -17.46 -16.95
CA LEU A 273 16.84 -16.88 -16.86
C LEU A 273 17.04 -15.62 -17.74
N ILE A 274 16.51 -15.67 -18.97
CA ILE A 274 16.61 -14.53 -19.90
C ILE A 274 15.80 -13.35 -19.36
N GLN A 275 14.56 -13.61 -18.96
CA GLN A 275 13.66 -12.59 -18.41
C GLN A 275 14.21 -11.97 -17.12
N LEU A 276 14.77 -12.78 -16.22
CA LEU A 276 15.40 -12.29 -14.99
C LEU A 276 16.57 -11.36 -15.30
N ASN A 277 17.48 -11.77 -16.19
CA ASN A 277 18.63 -10.97 -16.55
C ASN A 277 18.26 -9.67 -17.27
N ASP A 278 17.17 -9.67 -18.04
CA ASP A 278 16.66 -8.47 -18.70
C ASP A 278 16.11 -7.47 -17.67
N MET A 279 15.22 -7.96 -16.79
CA MET A 279 14.62 -7.14 -15.73
C MET A 279 15.66 -6.61 -14.73
N LEU A 280 16.74 -7.37 -14.44
CA LEU A 280 17.80 -6.97 -13.51
C LEU A 280 18.65 -5.81 -14.02
N GLN A 281 18.66 -5.53 -15.32
CA GLN A 281 19.36 -4.35 -15.85
C GLN A 281 18.74 -3.05 -15.32
N MET A 282 17.41 -3.04 -15.14
CA MET A 282 16.66 -1.83 -14.82
C MET A 282 16.15 -1.80 -13.38
N HIS A 283 15.85 -2.96 -12.78
CA HIS A 283 15.18 -3.05 -11.48
C HIS A 283 15.84 -4.07 -10.54
N ALA A 284 15.66 -3.88 -9.24
CA ALA A 284 15.83 -4.96 -8.28
C ALA A 284 14.63 -5.91 -8.37
N ILE A 285 14.87 -7.21 -8.16
CA ILE A 285 13.87 -8.25 -8.37
C ILE A 285 13.72 -9.10 -7.12
N PHE A 286 12.48 -9.37 -6.75
CA PHE A 286 12.12 -10.40 -5.79
C PHE A 286 11.54 -11.62 -6.50
N VAL A 287 12.23 -12.74 -6.41
CA VAL A 287 11.89 -14.00 -7.07
C VAL A 287 11.46 -15.00 -6.01
N GLN A 288 10.29 -15.62 -6.17
CA GLN A 288 9.76 -16.56 -5.19
C GLN A 288 9.32 -17.85 -5.85
N GLU A 289 9.47 -18.97 -5.15
CA GLU A 289 8.80 -20.21 -5.49
C GLU A 289 7.28 -19.97 -5.55
N TYR A 290 6.66 -20.41 -6.65
CA TYR A 290 5.21 -20.34 -6.83
C TYR A 290 4.60 -21.75 -6.93
N SER A 291 3.28 -21.82 -6.78
CA SER A 291 2.51 -23.06 -6.91
C SER A 291 2.75 -23.74 -8.25
N ALA A 292 2.67 -25.08 -8.25
CA ALA A 292 2.70 -25.88 -9.46
C ALA A 292 1.46 -25.67 -10.35
N VAL A 293 0.38 -25.18 -9.75
CA VAL A 293 -0.88 -24.84 -10.41
C VAL A 293 -1.03 -23.32 -10.41
N THR A 294 -1.44 -22.75 -11.54
CA THR A 294 -1.57 -21.29 -11.76
C THR A 294 -3.02 -20.91 -12.07
N ASP A 295 -3.98 -21.45 -11.31
CA ASP A 295 -5.40 -21.14 -11.46
C ASP A 295 -5.87 -20.09 -10.42
N ASP A 296 -7.11 -20.12 -9.95
CA ASP A 296 -7.56 -19.24 -8.84
C ASP A 296 -7.60 -20.00 -7.49
N SER A 297 -7.25 -21.29 -7.50
CA SER A 297 -7.34 -22.16 -6.33
C SER A 297 -6.03 -22.25 -5.54
N GLU A 298 -4.91 -21.79 -6.11
CA GLU A 298 -3.64 -21.75 -5.39
C GLU A 298 -3.57 -20.65 -4.33
N ILE A 299 -4.40 -19.61 -4.42
CA ILE A 299 -4.45 -18.53 -3.45
C ILE A 299 -5.66 -18.71 -2.53
N VAL A 300 -5.50 -18.42 -1.25
CA VAL A 300 -6.61 -18.28 -0.29
C VAL A 300 -6.43 -16.99 0.52
N SER A 301 -7.49 -16.19 0.60
CA SER A 301 -7.47 -14.91 1.33
C SER A 301 -8.16 -15.06 2.69
N VAL A 302 -7.44 -14.72 3.77
CA VAL A 302 -7.93 -14.80 5.15
C VAL A 302 -8.05 -13.39 5.73
N PRO A 303 -9.27 -12.83 5.85
CA PRO A 303 -9.45 -11.49 6.41
C PRO A 303 -9.15 -11.44 7.91
N PHE A 304 -8.66 -10.29 8.38
CA PHE A 304 -8.56 -9.90 9.79
C PHE A 304 -9.12 -8.47 9.99
N PRO A 305 -9.65 -8.11 11.18
CA PRO A 305 -9.57 -8.77 12.49
C PRO A 305 -10.20 -10.15 12.55
N PHE A 306 -9.80 -10.99 13.51
CA PHE A 306 -10.39 -12.31 13.71
C PHE A 306 -11.56 -12.25 14.69
N THR A 307 -12.66 -12.93 14.38
CA THR A 307 -13.83 -13.09 15.26
C THR A 307 -13.80 -14.43 15.98
N ASP A 308 -14.41 -14.53 17.17
CA ASP A 308 -14.41 -15.78 17.97
C ASP A 308 -15.11 -16.97 17.28
N SER A 309 -15.92 -16.69 16.26
CA SER A 309 -16.53 -17.69 15.37
C SER A 309 -15.52 -18.46 14.49
N SER A 310 -14.25 -18.05 14.48
CA SER A 310 -13.18 -18.60 13.62
C SER A 310 -12.46 -19.83 14.20
N LEU A 311 -12.96 -20.40 15.31
CA LEU A 311 -12.34 -21.53 16.03
C LEU A 311 -12.88 -22.91 15.61
N ILE A 312 -13.50 -23.02 14.44
CA ILE A 312 -13.99 -24.29 13.90
C ILE A 312 -12.83 -25.04 13.25
N ASN A 313 -12.71 -26.35 13.52
CA ASN A 313 -11.68 -27.21 12.91
C ASN A 313 -11.69 -27.08 11.39
N GLY A 314 -10.51 -26.89 10.79
CA GLY A 314 -10.34 -26.74 9.35
C GLY A 314 -10.43 -25.30 8.84
N HIS A 315 -10.79 -24.32 9.68
CA HIS A 315 -10.80 -22.91 9.31
C HIS A 315 -9.38 -22.38 9.08
N PHE A 316 -9.15 -21.60 8.02
CA PHE A 316 -7.81 -21.07 7.73
C PHE A 316 -7.29 -20.11 8.81
N SER A 317 -8.15 -19.38 9.52
CA SER A 317 -7.73 -18.57 10.68
C SER A 317 -7.10 -19.37 11.82
N SER A 318 -7.33 -20.69 11.90
CA SER A 318 -6.68 -21.58 12.87
C SER A 318 -5.33 -22.11 12.41
N HIS A 319 -4.86 -21.71 11.21
CA HIS A 319 -3.56 -22.12 10.68
C HIS A 319 -2.42 -21.68 11.63
N PRO A 320 -1.44 -22.54 11.95
CA PRO A 320 -0.37 -22.22 12.91
C PRO A 320 0.38 -20.92 12.58
N SER A 321 0.77 -20.72 11.31
CA SER A 321 1.41 -19.48 10.85
C SER A 321 0.52 -18.24 11.04
N ILE A 322 -0.79 -18.35 10.83
CA ILE A 322 -1.72 -17.23 11.04
C ILE A 322 -1.83 -16.89 12.53
N LEU A 323 -1.90 -17.90 13.41
CA LEU A 323 -1.91 -17.69 14.86
C LEU A 323 -0.62 -17.00 15.35
N LYS A 324 0.53 -17.41 14.81
CA LYS A 324 1.83 -16.79 15.13
C LYS A 324 1.90 -15.32 14.67
N LEU A 325 1.43 -15.01 13.46
CA LEU A 325 1.34 -13.63 12.98
C LEU A 325 0.31 -12.81 13.75
N ARG A 326 -0.81 -13.42 14.13
CA ARG A 326 -1.86 -12.78 14.93
C ARG A 326 -1.31 -12.24 16.25
N GLU A 327 -0.48 -13.03 16.93
CA GLU A 327 0.21 -12.61 18.16
C GLU A 327 1.31 -11.59 17.87
N LYS A 328 2.20 -11.88 16.90
CA LYS A 328 3.39 -11.06 16.66
C LYS A 328 3.10 -9.68 16.08
N LEU A 329 2.07 -9.54 15.23
CA LEU A 329 1.72 -8.28 14.55
C LEU A 329 0.50 -7.59 15.17
N GLY A 330 -0.11 -8.17 16.20
CA GLY A 330 -1.33 -7.60 16.79
C GLY A 330 -2.51 -7.52 15.81
N LEU A 331 -2.68 -8.52 14.93
CA LEU A 331 -3.70 -8.49 13.86
C LEU A 331 -5.16 -8.39 14.35
N ASN A 332 -5.41 -8.56 15.65
CA ASN A 332 -6.73 -8.35 16.25
C ASN A 332 -7.13 -6.87 16.34
N SER A 333 -6.16 -5.96 16.44
CA SER A 333 -6.40 -4.51 16.49
C SER A 333 -6.27 -3.84 15.12
N LEU A 334 -5.69 -4.53 14.14
CA LEU A 334 -5.49 -4.03 12.77
C LEU A 334 -6.54 -4.60 11.81
N CYS A 335 -6.61 -4.05 10.60
CA CYS A 335 -7.48 -4.56 9.53
C CYS A 335 -6.70 -4.86 8.26
N GLY A 336 -7.17 -5.85 7.50
CA GLY A 336 -6.50 -6.32 6.30
C GLY A 336 -6.81 -7.78 6.00
N TYR A 337 -5.96 -8.38 5.18
CA TYR A 337 -6.08 -9.79 4.83
C TYR A 337 -4.73 -10.43 4.60
N LEU A 338 -4.66 -11.73 4.90
CA LEU A 338 -3.50 -12.58 4.65
C LEU A 338 -3.73 -13.37 3.37
N THR A 339 -2.69 -13.52 2.57
CA THR A 339 -2.71 -14.32 1.35
C THR A 339 -1.92 -15.59 1.61
N LEU A 340 -2.58 -16.75 1.52
CA LEU A 340 -1.95 -18.06 1.62
C LEU A 340 -1.75 -18.64 0.21
N LEU A 341 -0.60 -19.25 -0.01
CA LEU A 341 -0.25 -19.98 -1.23
C LEU A 341 -0.30 -21.49 -0.96
N CYS A 342 -1.04 -22.22 -1.80
CA CYS A 342 -1.07 -23.67 -1.84
C CYS A 342 0.20 -24.20 -2.53
N ARG A 343 0.99 -25.03 -1.83
CA ARG A 343 2.21 -25.67 -2.37
C ARG A 343 1.94 -27.06 -2.97
N LYS A 344 0.70 -27.55 -2.90
CA LYS A 344 0.37 -28.97 -3.04
C LYS A 344 0.81 -29.56 -4.39
N LYS A 345 1.59 -30.66 -4.32
CA LYS A 345 1.91 -31.59 -5.41
C LYS A 345 0.96 -32.80 -5.37
N SER A 346 -0.34 -32.61 -5.58
CA SER A 346 -1.25 -33.76 -5.66
C SER A 346 -1.18 -34.41 -7.05
N ALA A 347 -0.82 -35.69 -7.11
CA ALA A 347 -0.80 -36.49 -8.34
C ALA A 347 -2.16 -36.53 -9.07
N LYS A 348 -3.27 -36.26 -8.37
CA LYS A 348 -4.62 -36.21 -8.96
C LYS A 348 -4.89 -34.94 -9.77
N TRP A 349 -4.16 -33.84 -9.52
CA TRP A 349 -4.32 -32.59 -10.30
C TRP A 349 -3.46 -32.55 -11.55
N GLU A 350 -2.33 -33.26 -11.58
CA GLU A 350 -1.52 -33.38 -12.81
C GLU A 350 -2.34 -34.01 -13.96
N GLU A 351 -3.24 -34.94 -13.68
CA GLU A 351 -4.13 -35.55 -14.69
C GLU A 351 -5.24 -34.61 -15.18
N GLN A 352 -5.71 -33.66 -14.37
CA GLN A 352 -6.73 -32.68 -14.76
C GLN A 352 -6.11 -31.48 -15.51
N SER A 353 -4.95 -30.98 -15.07
CA SER A 353 -4.23 -29.90 -15.77
C SER A 353 -3.68 -30.36 -17.13
N GLN A 354 -3.35 -31.65 -17.30
CA GLN A 354 -2.95 -32.19 -18.60
C GLN A 354 -4.11 -32.23 -19.61
N LYS A 355 -5.37 -32.36 -19.18
CA LYS A 355 -6.54 -32.32 -20.07
C LYS A 355 -6.91 -30.91 -20.57
N ASN A 356 -6.49 -29.86 -19.85
CA ASN A 356 -6.78 -28.46 -20.20
C ASN A 356 -5.64 -27.71 -20.92
N ARG A 357 -4.59 -28.41 -21.37
CA ARG A 357 -3.50 -27.81 -22.17
C ARG A 357 -3.98 -27.45 -23.58
N LYS A 358 -4.62 -26.27 -23.72
CA LYS A 358 -4.81 -25.57 -25.01
C LYS A 358 -4.20 -24.17 -25.04
N SER A 359 -3.36 -23.79 -24.08
CA SER A 359 -2.58 -22.56 -24.17
C SER A 359 -1.19 -22.74 -23.59
N ASN A 360 -0.18 -22.80 -24.45
CA ASN A 360 1.25 -22.78 -24.08
C ASN A 360 1.68 -21.32 -23.81
N SER A 361 1.05 -20.63 -22.85
CA SER A 361 1.60 -19.36 -22.38
C SER A 361 2.72 -19.67 -21.39
N THR A 362 3.96 -19.31 -21.74
CA THR A 362 5.14 -19.50 -20.89
C THR A 362 5.20 -18.54 -19.70
N THR A 363 4.43 -17.47 -19.79
CA THR A 363 4.30 -16.41 -18.79
C THR A 363 2.83 -16.14 -18.51
N VAL A 364 2.48 -15.94 -17.25
CA VAL A 364 1.14 -15.52 -16.82
C VAL A 364 1.29 -14.20 -16.08
N SER A 365 0.80 -13.13 -16.70
CA SER A 365 0.73 -11.82 -16.06
C SER A 365 -0.53 -11.77 -15.20
N LYS A 366 -0.37 -12.06 -13.92
CA LYS A 366 -1.44 -12.09 -12.94
C LYS A 366 -0.84 -11.78 -11.59
N ASP A 367 -1.38 -10.78 -10.89
CA ASP A 367 -0.98 -10.49 -9.53
C ASP A 367 -1.75 -11.43 -8.57
N PRO A 368 -1.09 -12.40 -7.91
CA PRO A 368 -1.76 -13.31 -7.00
C PRO A 368 -2.41 -12.60 -5.81
N ARG A 369 -1.96 -11.38 -5.49
CA ARG A 369 -2.50 -10.57 -4.39
C ARG A 369 -3.84 -9.91 -4.73
N LYS A 370 -4.19 -9.85 -6.03
CA LYS A 370 -5.48 -9.38 -6.54
C LYS A 370 -6.50 -10.52 -6.67
N ILE A 371 -6.06 -11.77 -6.52
CA ILE A 371 -6.96 -12.93 -6.50
C ILE A 371 -7.53 -13.05 -5.10
N ALA A 372 -8.86 -13.13 -5.03
CA ALA A 372 -9.54 -13.37 -3.78
C ALA A 372 -10.32 -14.67 -3.86
N ASN A 373 -9.75 -15.71 -3.27
CA ASN A 373 -10.47 -16.93 -2.99
C ASN A 373 -10.78 -16.98 -1.51
N LEU A 374 -12.04 -16.70 -1.17
CA LEU A 374 -12.52 -16.59 0.21
C LEU A 374 -12.87 -17.94 0.82
N ARG A 375 -12.24 -19.01 0.34
CA ARG A 375 -12.44 -20.33 0.92
C ARG A 375 -12.04 -20.29 2.39
N VAL A 376 -13.03 -20.51 3.24
CA VAL A 376 -12.91 -20.36 4.68
C VAL A 376 -12.32 -21.61 5.35
N HIS A 377 -12.54 -22.79 4.75
CA HIS A 377 -12.17 -24.09 5.31
C HIS A 377 -11.29 -24.90 4.35
N LEU A 378 -10.39 -25.70 4.91
CA LEU A 378 -9.66 -26.75 4.21
C LEU A 378 -10.64 -27.75 3.57
N ARG A 379 -10.25 -28.33 2.44
CA ARG A 379 -10.93 -29.51 1.89
C ARG A 379 -10.52 -30.77 2.66
N ASP A 380 -11.34 -31.81 2.58
CA ASP A 380 -11.10 -33.10 3.26
C ASP A 380 -9.74 -33.74 2.91
N ASP A 381 -9.18 -33.42 1.74
CA ASP A 381 -7.90 -33.95 1.27
C ASP A 381 -6.70 -33.04 1.60
N GLU A 382 -6.93 -31.85 2.15
CA GLU A 382 -5.92 -30.82 2.40
C GLU A 382 -5.54 -30.71 3.87
N THR A 383 -4.31 -30.30 4.13
CA THR A 383 -3.80 -30.03 5.47
C THR A 383 -3.27 -28.60 5.55
N TYR A 384 -3.14 -28.05 6.76
CA TYR A 384 -2.52 -26.74 6.94
C TYR A 384 -1.10 -26.68 6.35
N ALA A 385 -0.34 -27.78 6.39
CA ALA A 385 1.02 -27.84 5.84
C ALA A 385 1.08 -27.68 4.30
N ASP A 386 -0.05 -27.85 3.60
CA ASP A 386 -0.13 -27.59 2.16
C ASP A 386 -0.15 -26.09 1.84
N TYR A 387 -0.36 -25.23 2.84
CA TYR A 387 -0.46 -23.79 2.71
C TYR A 387 0.69 -23.09 3.40
N THR A 388 1.21 -22.05 2.76
CA THR A 388 2.20 -21.14 3.35
C THR A 388 1.78 -19.71 3.17
N VAL A 389 2.13 -18.85 4.12
CA VAL A 389 1.86 -17.41 3.98
C VAL A 389 2.66 -16.87 2.81
N LEU A 390 1.98 -16.22 1.87
CA LEU A 390 2.58 -15.51 0.75
C LEU A 390 2.78 -14.03 1.10
N ASP A 391 1.74 -13.39 1.63
CA ASP A 391 1.75 -11.96 1.92
C ASP A 391 0.76 -11.58 3.03
N CYS A 392 0.91 -10.40 3.61
CA CYS A 392 0.00 -9.79 4.57
C CYS A 392 -0.29 -8.35 4.15
N ILE A 393 -1.52 -8.06 3.74
CA ILE A 393 -1.90 -6.75 3.22
C ILE A 393 -2.75 -6.04 4.27
N PHE A 394 -2.33 -4.85 4.69
CA PHE A 394 -3.06 -4.03 5.65
C PHE A 394 -3.96 -3.01 4.94
N GLY A 395 -5.14 -2.77 5.52
CA GLY A 395 -6.10 -1.78 5.05
C GLY A 395 -7.41 -2.40 4.54
N VAL A 396 -8.22 -1.56 3.90
CA VAL A 396 -9.55 -1.93 3.40
C VAL A 396 -9.50 -2.19 1.90
N PRO A 397 -9.80 -3.41 1.42
CA PRO A 397 -9.69 -3.74 0.01
C PRO A 397 -10.80 -3.08 -0.78
N LEU A 398 -10.46 -2.21 -1.73
CA LEU A 398 -11.45 -1.52 -2.56
C LEU A 398 -11.81 -2.29 -3.84
N PHE A 399 -10.93 -3.20 -4.24
CA PHE A 399 -11.04 -3.94 -5.51
C PHE A 399 -11.60 -5.36 -5.33
N ASP A 400 -12.08 -5.68 -4.12
CA ASP A 400 -12.76 -6.93 -3.79
C ASP A 400 -13.95 -6.62 -2.89
N GLU A 401 -15.14 -6.65 -3.48
CA GLU A 401 -16.39 -6.33 -2.79
C GLU A 401 -16.66 -7.24 -1.59
N HIS A 402 -16.37 -8.54 -1.70
CA HIS A 402 -16.71 -9.50 -0.66
C HIS A 402 -15.77 -9.37 0.54
N LEU A 403 -14.46 -9.27 0.28
CA LEU A 403 -13.47 -9.06 1.33
C LEU A 403 -13.65 -7.69 1.99
N ASN A 404 -14.02 -6.67 1.22
CA ASN A 404 -14.38 -5.35 1.74
C ASN A 404 -15.53 -5.43 2.74
N LYS A 405 -16.65 -6.06 2.35
CA LYS A 405 -17.83 -6.23 3.21
C LYS A 405 -17.47 -6.93 4.52
N ILE A 406 -16.69 -8.01 4.45
CA ILE A 406 -16.25 -8.73 5.66
C ILE A 406 -15.38 -7.83 6.54
N ILE A 407 -14.36 -7.19 6.00
CA ILE A 407 -13.43 -6.37 6.78
C ILE A 407 -14.15 -5.16 7.39
N CYS A 408 -14.97 -4.45 6.62
CA CYS A 408 -15.77 -3.33 7.10
C CYS A 408 -16.74 -3.75 8.22
N GLN A 409 -17.37 -4.92 8.09
CA GLN A 409 -18.22 -5.46 9.15
C GLN A 409 -17.41 -5.78 10.41
N ARG A 410 -16.25 -6.41 10.27
CA ARG A 410 -15.38 -6.75 11.41
C ARG A 410 -14.78 -5.51 12.09
N ILE A 411 -14.47 -4.46 11.35
CA ILE A 411 -14.04 -3.16 11.91
C ILE A 411 -15.12 -2.61 12.85
N LYS A 412 -16.39 -2.69 12.45
CA LYS A 412 -17.55 -2.30 13.26
C LYS A 412 -17.74 -3.21 14.48
N ASP A 413 -17.75 -4.53 14.27
CA ASP A 413 -17.98 -5.52 15.32
C ASP A 413 -16.90 -5.46 16.41
N CYS A 414 -15.63 -5.32 16.02
CA CYS A 414 -14.50 -5.17 16.94
C CYS A 414 -14.41 -3.76 17.57
N ARG A 415 -15.22 -2.81 17.07
CA ARG A 415 -15.25 -1.40 17.49
C ARG A 415 -13.86 -0.75 17.41
N LEU A 416 -13.14 -0.98 16.32
CA LEU A 416 -11.77 -0.46 16.15
C LEU A 416 -11.74 1.07 16.06
N LEU A 417 -12.81 1.65 15.50
CA LEU A 417 -12.92 3.09 15.27
C LEU A 417 -13.64 3.84 16.39
N ASP A 418 -14.21 3.17 17.39
CA ASP A 418 -15.04 3.81 18.42
C ASP A 418 -14.19 4.61 19.43
N PRO A 419 -14.42 5.93 19.58
CA PRO A 419 -13.71 6.76 20.55
C PRO A 419 -14.12 6.44 22.00
N LYS A 420 -15.36 5.96 22.23
CA LYS A 420 -15.92 5.73 23.57
C LYS A 420 -15.37 4.48 24.29
N LYS A 421 -14.71 3.57 23.57
CA LYS A 421 -14.00 2.44 24.18
C LYS A 421 -12.84 2.92 25.08
N CYS A 422 -12.34 4.14 24.85
CA CYS A 422 -11.26 4.77 25.61
C CYS A 422 -11.64 5.25 27.02
N LEU A 423 -12.94 5.45 27.33
CA LEU A 423 -13.32 6.06 28.63
C LEU A 423 -13.28 5.06 29.80
N PHE A 424 -13.37 3.75 29.52
CA PHE A 424 -13.33 2.68 30.53
C PHE A 424 -12.40 1.51 30.16
N SER A 425 -11.78 1.52 28.98
CA SER A 425 -10.71 0.58 28.61
C SER A 425 -9.60 1.31 27.85
N TYR A 426 -8.36 1.16 28.30
CA TYR A 426 -7.17 1.77 27.72
C TYR A 426 -6.78 1.27 26.29
N ALA A 427 -7.69 0.66 25.51
CA ALA A 427 -7.34 -0.59 24.83
C ALA A 427 -7.53 -0.75 23.30
N SER A 428 -8.11 0.16 22.50
CA SER A 428 -8.20 -0.06 21.04
C SER A 428 -7.17 0.74 20.23
N LEU A 429 -7.26 2.07 20.22
CA LEU A 429 -6.36 2.90 19.42
C LEU A 429 -4.91 2.89 19.93
N ASN A 430 -4.71 2.83 21.25
CA ASN A 430 -3.38 2.64 21.84
C ASN A 430 -2.76 1.29 21.45
N MET A 431 -3.58 0.24 21.26
CA MET A 431 -3.09 -1.07 20.78
C MET A 431 -2.74 -1.02 19.29
N VAL A 432 -3.48 -0.25 18.49
CA VAL A 432 -3.12 0.03 17.10
C VAL A 432 -1.80 0.78 17.04
N GLU A 433 -1.62 1.85 17.82
CA GLU A 433 -0.36 2.58 17.89
C GLU A 433 0.80 1.70 18.32
N PHE A 434 0.63 0.89 19.37
CA PHE A 434 1.63 -0.04 19.83
C PHE A 434 1.99 -1.07 18.74
N ALA A 435 1.00 -1.68 18.09
CA ALA A 435 1.22 -2.62 17.00
C ALA A 435 1.93 -1.96 15.81
N ASN A 436 1.56 -0.72 15.48
CA ASN A 436 2.20 0.05 14.41
C ASN A 436 3.67 0.35 14.74
N HIS A 437 3.96 0.78 15.96
CA HIS A 437 5.34 1.03 16.40
C HIS A 437 6.18 -0.25 16.43
N ASP A 438 5.66 -1.35 16.98
CA ASP A 438 6.37 -2.63 17.05
C ASP A 438 6.67 -3.20 15.66
N LEU A 439 5.70 -3.11 14.74
CA LEU A 439 5.86 -3.54 13.35
C LEU A 439 6.95 -2.73 12.64
N VAL A 440 6.89 -1.40 12.73
CA VAL A 440 7.87 -0.51 12.10
C VAL A 440 9.27 -0.74 12.66
N HIS A 441 9.39 -0.87 13.97
CA HIS A 441 10.66 -1.15 14.64
C HIS A 441 11.24 -2.49 14.19
N SER A 442 10.47 -3.58 14.32
CA SER A 442 10.91 -4.94 13.97
C SER A 442 11.28 -5.08 12.49
N LEU A 443 10.53 -4.44 11.59
CA LEU A 443 10.83 -4.45 10.16
C LEU A 443 12.12 -3.69 9.85
N ARG A 444 12.31 -2.51 10.46
CA ARG A 444 13.54 -1.71 10.28
C ARG A 444 14.77 -2.40 10.85
N GLU A 445 14.64 -3.08 12.00
CA GLU A 445 15.71 -3.91 12.54
C GLU A 445 16.13 -5.01 11.56
N LEU A 446 15.18 -5.69 10.93
CA LEU A 446 15.47 -6.70 9.92
C LEU A 446 16.16 -6.09 8.69
N ILE A 447 15.65 -4.96 8.18
CA ILE A 447 16.27 -4.28 7.03
C ILE A 447 17.70 -3.85 7.37
N ASN A 448 17.91 -3.20 8.51
CA ASN A 448 19.23 -2.74 8.96
C ASN A 448 20.23 -3.88 9.19
N LYS A 449 19.76 -5.08 9.52
CA LYS A 449 20.63 -6.26 9.66
C LYS A 449 21.23 -6.72 8.34
N TYR A 450 20.50 -6.58 7.23
CA TYR A 450 20.89 -7.13 5.93
C TYR A 450 21.24 -6.06 4.88
N GLN A 451 20.91 -4.81 5.13
CA GLN A 451 21.23 -3.68 4.26
C GLN A 451 22.55 -3.03 4.68
N THR A 452 23.46 -2.86 3.73
CA THR A 452 24.65 -2.02 3.92
C THR A 452 24.32 -0.58 3.50
N TRP A 453 24.36 0.34 4.45
CA TRP A 453 24.26 1.77 4.16
C TRP A 453 25.65 2.28 3.75
N GLY A 454 25.75 2.96 2.60
CA GLY A 454 27.01 3.58 2.19
C GLY A 454 27.44 4.71 3.15
N GLU A 455 28.67 5.21 2.99
CA GLU A 455 29.22 6.31 3.81
C GLU A 455 28.55 7.67 3.56
N GLU A 456 27.67 7.78 2.56
CA GLU A 456 26.90 9.01 2.37
C GLU A 456 25.81 9.13 3.44
N PRO A 457 25.76 10.25 4.19
CA PRO A 457 24.67 10.47 5.12
C PRO A 457 23.37 10.40 4.32
N ILE A 458 22.40 9.64 4.84
CA ILE A 458 21.04 9.51 4.30
C ILE A 458 20.53 10.93 4.10
N SER A 459 20.72 11.47 2.89
CA SER A 459 20.22 12.78 2.56
C SER A 459 18.70 12.69 2.71
N VAL A 460 18.11 13.73 3.27
CA VAL A 460 16.76 13.81 3.85
C VAL A 460 15.63 13.50 2.83
N TRP A 461 15.96 13.01 1.64
CA TRP A 461 15.10 12.95 0.45
C TRP A 461 14.67 11.55 -0.01
N GLU A 462 14.97 10.46 0.71
CA GLU A 462 14.47 9.12 0.33
C GLU A 462 13.62 8.40 1.39
N MET A 463 13.16 9.09 2.42
CA MET A 463 12.30 8.48 3.46
C MET A 463 10.85 8.19 3.04
N SER A 464 10.47 8.52 1.80
CA SER A 464 9.18 8.17 1.18
C SER A 464 9.27 6.95 0.26
N ARG A 465 10.48 6.44 -0.03
CA ARG A 465 10.69 5.27 -0.89
C ARG A 465 11.45 4.21 -0.13
N TRP A 466 11.00 2.96 -0.18
CA TRP A 466 11.75 1.85 0.38
C TRP A 466 13.01 1.60 -0.46
N CYS A 467 14.12 1.23 0.16
CA CYS A 467 15.37 0.97 -0.55
C CYS A 467 15.43 -0.48 -1.08
N PRO A 468 15.83 -0.72 -2.34
CA PRO A 468 16.14 -2.07 -2.82
C PRO A 468 17.32 -2.69 -2.06
N PRO A 469 17.47 -4.02 -2.10
CA PRO A 469 18.55 -4.69 -1.40
C PRO A 469 19.87 -4.31 -2.06
N THR A 470 20.91 -4.19 -1.24
CA THR A 470 22.29 -3.95 -1.69
C THR A 470 23.04 -5.25 -1.98
N GLN A 471 22.56 -6.36 -1.42
CA GLN A 471 23.16 -7.68 -1.51
C GLN A 471 22.10 -8.71 -1.93
N ILE A 472 22.53 -9.86 -2.44
CA ILE A 472 21.59 -10.94 -2.76
C ILE A 472 21.19 -11.65 -1.46
N LEU A 473 19.90 -11.67 -1.18
CA LEU A 473 19.33 -12.33 0.00
C LEU A 473 18.57 -13.59 -0.43
N LEU A 474 18.89 -14.72 0.18
CA LEU A 474 18.18 -15.98 0.00
C LEU A 474 17.45 -16.35 1.28
N PHE A 475 16.13 -16.48 1.20
CA PHE A 475 15.32 -17.11 2.23
C PHE A 475 15.11 -18.59 1.89
N GLN A 476 15.59 -19.48 2.77
CA GLN A 476 15.40 -20.92 2.66
C GLN A 476 15.41 -21.56 4.06
N ASN A 477 14.55 -22.55 4.29
CA ASN A 477 14.46 -23.31 5.55
C ASN A 477 14.28 -22.44 6.80
N GLY A 478 13.58 -21.29 6.69
CA GLY A 478 13.28 -20.41 7.82
C GLY A 478 14.32 -19.32 8.09
N GLU A 479 15.42 -19.26 7.34
CA GLU A 479 16.52 -18.30 7.56
C GLU A 479 16.83 -17.47 6.31
N ILE A 480 17.26 -16.21 6.51
CA ILE A 480 17.82 -15.35 5.47
C ILE A 480 19.34 -15.42 5.51
N ASN A 481 19.91 -15.83 4.38
CA ASN A 481 21.35 -15.87 4.14
C ASN A 481 21.74 -14.85 3.07
N ILE A 482 22.89 -14.20 3.27
CA ILE A 482 23.53 -13.36 2.24
C ILE A 482 24.31 -14.29 1.32
N VAL A 483 24.10 -14.18 0.01
CA VAL A 483 24.72 -15.09 -0.96
C VAL A 483 25.62 -14.32 -1.93
N ASP A 484 26.92 -14.62 -1.87
CA ASP A 484 27.92 -14.03 -2.77
C ASP A 484 28.11 -14.84 -4.07
N ASP A 485 27.94 -16.18 -4.02
CA ASP A 485 27.99 -17.06 -5.21
C ASP A 485 26.79 -18.02 -5.27
N LEU A 486 25.86 -17.73 -6.17
CA LEU A 486 24.64 -18.50 -6.41
C LEU A 486 24.86 -19.84 -7.11
N ARG A 487 26.11 -20.19 -7.45
CA ARG A 487 26.46 -21.49 -8.05
C ARG A 487 26.61 -22.59 -6.99
N ILE A 488 26.86 -22.24 -5.73
CA ILE A 488 27.33 -23.17 -4.68
C ILE A 488 26.23 -23.61 -3.71
N CYS A 489 25.12 -22.87 -3.61
CA CYS A 489 24.07 -23.18 -2.63
C CYS A 489 23.27 -24.47 -2.93
#